data_AF-A0AA38NWZ5-F1
#
_entry.id   AF-A0AA38NWZ5-F1
#
_cell.length_a   1.000
_cell.length_b   1.000
_cell.length_c   1.000
_cell.angle_alpha   90.00
_cell.angle_beta   90.00
_cell.angle_gamma   90.00
#
_symmetry.space_group_name_H-M   'P 1'
#
loop_
_entity.id
_entity.type
_entity.pdbx_description
1 polymer ?
#
loop_
_entity_poly.entity_id
_entity_poly.type
_entity_poly.pdbx_seq_one_letter_code
_entity_poly.pdbx_strand_id
1 'polypeptide(L)'
;MQCRTGHAYLGEYYSKFVPTKNVDCPCGEELQTREHILRECPIYDDFRYILEKVSPDVCLMDVLGTTEGIDALAEFIEMSGAFTRSGKPRQSPEPPQYK
;
A
#
# COMPACT_ATOMS: atom_id res chain seq x y z
N MET A 1 -10.73 -2.12 5.21
CA MET A 1 -9.67 -2.18 4.18
C MET A 1 -8.71 -3.34 4.46
N GLN A 2 -8.33 -4.14 3.46
CA GLN A 2 -7.48 -5.36 3.63
C GLN A 2 -6.05 -5.05 4.10
N CYS A 3 -5.52 -3.86 3.82
CA CYS A 3 -4.21 -3.41 4.32
C CYS A 3 -4.14 -3.42 5.87
N ARG A 4 -5.26 -3.17 6.56
CA ARG A 4 -5.32 -3.17 8.03
C ARG A 4 -5.01 -4.54 8.64
N THR A 5 -5.39 -5.63 7.96
CA THR A 5 -5.16 -7.01 8.43
C THR A 5 -3.86 -7.63 7.90
N GLY A 6 -3.04 -6.87 7.15
CA GLY A 6 -1.83 -7.39 6.51
C GLY A 6 -2.10 -8.29 5.30
N HIS A 7 -3.35 -8.39 4.84
CA HIS A 7 -3.74 -9.12 3.64
C HIS A 7 -3.59 -8.20 2.42
N ALA A 8 -2.35 -7.92 2.06
CA ALA A 8 -2.01 -7.02 0.96
C ALA A 8 -0.90 -7.63 0.10
N TYR A 9 -0.72 -7.09 -1.10
CA TYR A 9 0.42 -7.42 -1.96
C TYR A 9 1.69 -6.80 -1.37
N LEU A 10 2.25 -7.48 -0.36
CA LEU A 10 3.43 -7.08 0.42
C LEU A 10 4.41 -8.23 0.56
N GLY A 11 5.69 -7.89 0.75
CA GLY A 11 6.75 -8.83 1.09
C GLY A 11 6.43 -9.63 2.36
N GLU A 12 5.88 -8.98 3.40
CA GLU A 12 5.44 -9.66 4.64
C GLU A 12 4.36 -10.74 4.41
N TYR A 13 3.49 -10.52 3.42
CA TYR A 13 2.46 -11.49 3.06
C TYR A 13 3.10 -12.64 2.24
N TYR A 14 3.94 -12.31 1.27
CA TYR A 14 4.60 -13.29 0.42
C TYR A 14 5.55 -14.19 1.19
N SER A 15 6.32 -13.67 2.15
CA SER A 15 7.22 -14.47 2.98
C SER A 15 6.50 -15.59 3.75
N LYS A 16 5.23 -15.37 4.11
CA LYS A 16 4.40 -16.33 4.86
C LYS A 16 3.58 -17.25 3.97
N PHE A 17 3.01 -16.73 2.89
CA PHE A 17 1.96 -17.43 2.13
C PHE A 17 2.37 -17.79 0.70
N VAL A 18 3.42 -17.17 0.15
CA VAL A 18 3.92 -17.43 -1.21
C VAL A 18 5.46 -17.38 -1.24
N PRO A 19 6.18 -18.34 -0.61
CA PRO A 19 7.62 -18.24 -0.36
C PRO A 19 8.50 -18.18 -1.61
N THR A 20 7.94 -18.48 -2.79
CA THR A 20 8.63 -18.41 -4.08
C THR A 20 8.63 -17.00 -4.69
N LYS A 21 7.87 -16.06 -4.12
CA LYS A 21 7.85 -14.66 -4.56
C LYS A 21 8.98 -13.88 -3.92
N ASN A 22 9.55 -12.96 -4.70
CA ASN A 22 10.45 -11.93 -4.17
C ASN A 22 9.68 -11.04 -3.16
N VAL A 23 10.32 -10.75 -2.03
CA VAL A 23 9.76 -10.00 -0.90
C VAL A 23 10.32 -8.59 -0.79
N ASP A 24 11.33 -8.28 -1.60
CA ASP A 24 12.04 -7.02 -1.63
C ASP A 24 11.12 -5.94 -2.20
N CYS A 25 11.27 -4.73 -1.70
CA CYS A 25 10.63 -3.58 -2.30
C CYS A 25 11.39 -3.16 -3.56
N PRO A 26 10.71 -2.76 -4.65
CA PRO A 26 11.38 -2.24 -5.84
C PRO A 26 12.24 -0.99 -5.60
N CYS A 27 12.10 -0.32 -4.44
CA CYS A 27 12.97 0.80 -4.06
C CYS A 27 14.34 0.36 -3.53
N GLY A 28 14.58 -0.94 -3.36
CA GLY A 28 15.82 -1.51 -2.83
C GLY A 28 15.75 -1.96 -1.37
N GLU A 29 14.61 -1.79 -0.68
CA GLU A 29 14.43 -2.31 0.68
C GLU A 29 14.31 -3.84 0.65
N GLU A 30 15.02 -4.56 1.52
CA GLU A 30 15.06 -6.02 1.51
C GLU A 30 13.71 -6.67 1.87
N LEU A 31 12.88 -5.99 2.65
CA LEU A 31 11.54 -6.47 2.99
C LEU A 31 10.51 -5.38 2.82
N GLN A 32 9.59 -5.61 1.89
CA GLN A 32 8.44 -4.73 1.70
C GLN A 32 7.42 -4.92 2.84
N THR A 33 7.55 -4.11 3.88
CA THR A 33 6.61 -4.05 5.00
C THR A 33 5.52 -2.99 4.79
N ARG A 34 4.41 -3.11 5.51
CA ARG A 34 3.39 -2.06 5.52
C ARG A 34 3.94 -0.73 6.04
N GLU A 35 4.76 -0.78 7.09
CA GLU A 35 5.35 0.42 7.68
C GLU A 35 6.25 1.14 6.68
N HIS A 36 7.15 0.41 6.02
CA HIS A 36 7.99 0.94 4.97
C HIS A 36 7.16 1.63 3.88
N ILE A 37 6.12 0.95 3.36
CA ILE A 37 5.30 1.49 2.26
C ILE A 37 4.61 2.80 2.64
N LEU A 38 4.08 2.88 3.87
CA LEU A 38 3.35 4.07 4.32
C LEU A 38 4.30 5.23 4.70
N ARG A 39 5.42 4.93 5.38
CA ARG A 39 6.26 5.97 6.03
C ARG A 39 7.54 6.33 5.28
N GLU A 40 8.14 5.38 4.56
CA GLU A 40 9.54 5.49 4.15
C GLU A 40 9.76 5.31 2.65
N CYS A 41 8.91 4.52 1.99
CA CYS A 41 9.15 4.07 0.63
C CYS A 41 9.21 5.25 -0.35
N PRO A 42 10.34 5.50 -1.02
CA PRO A 42 10.48 6.66 -1.90
C PRO A 42 9.61 6.56 -3.16
N ILE A 43 9.16 5.36 -3.54
CA ILE A 43 8.24 5.15 -4.67
C ILE A 43 6.89 5.87 -4.44
N TYR A 44 6.49 6.04 -3.19
CA TYR A 44 5.19 6.60 -2.83
C TYR A 44 5.29 7.95 -2.12
N ASP A 45 6.47 8.60 -2.17
CA ASP A 45 6.75 9.87 -1.51
C ASP A 45 5.78 10.97 -1.95
N ASP A 46 5.57 11.09 -3.27
CA ASP A 46 4.66 12.08 -3.89
C ASP A 46 3.21 11.99 -3.41
N PHE A 47 2.80 10.86 -2.82
CA PHE A 47 1.44 10.65 -2.32
C PHE A 47 1.37 10.67 -0.78
N ARG A 48 2.51 10.65 -0.08
CA ARG A 48 2.55 10.53 1.39
C ARG A 48 1.88 11.71 2.09
N TYR A 49 1.87 12.88 1.45
CA TYR A 49 1.15 14.06 1.95
C TYR A 49 -0.32 13.79 2.30
N ILE A 50 -0.96 12.81 1.65
CA ILE A 50 -2.35 12.41 1.95
C ILE A 50 -2.46 11.87 3.37
N LEU A 51 -1.49 11.04 3.78
CA LEU A 51 -1.42 10.46 5.12
C LEU A 51 -0.93 11.51 6.15
N GLU A 52 0.01 12.37 5.76
CA GLU A 52 0.56 13.42 6.64
C GLU A 52 -0.51 14.44 7.10
N LYS A 53 -1.56 14.65 6.29
CA LYS A 53 -2.70 15.50 6.66
C LYS A 53 -3.44 15.00 7.90
N VAL A 54 -3.49 13.69 8.10
CA VAL A 54 -4.20 13.06 9.24
C VAL A 54 -3.24 12.66 10.36
N SER A 55 -1.98 12.37 10.04
CA SER A 55 -0.93 12.01 10.99
C SER A 55 0.41 12.48 10.43
N PRO A 56 0.97 13.62 10.90
CA PRO A 56 2.20 14.21 10.35
C PRO A 56 3.43 13.28 10.37
N ASP A 57 3.49 12.35 11.31
CA ASP A 57 4.54 11.33 11.45
C ASP A 57 4.14 9.97 10.82
N VAL A 58 2.96 9.92 10.20
CA VAL A 58 2.34 8.75 9.58
C VAL A 58 2.31 7.57 10.57
N CYS A 59 1.84 7.86 11.79
CA CYS A 59 1.65 6.89 12.84
C CYS A 59 0.65 5.81 12.39
N LEU A 60 1.10 4.54 12.39
CA LEU A 60 0.26 3.42 11.95
C LEU A 60 -1.02 3.28 12.77
N MET A 61 -0.99 3.65 14.05
CA MET A 61 -2.17 3.59 14.91
C MET A 61 -3.25 4.56 14.44
N ASP A 62 -2.86 5.76 14.02
CA ASP A 62 -3.79 6.78 13.55
C ASP A 62 -4.31 6.44 12.16
N VAL A 63 -3.38 6.14 11.24
CA VAL A 63 -3.69 5.81 9.83
C VAL A 63 -4.55 4.55 9.71
N LEU A 64 -4.35 3.54 10.57
CA LEU A 64 -5.07 2.26 10.48
C LEU A 64 -6.23 2.15 11.49
N GLY A 65 -6.23 2.96 12.54
CA GLY A 65 -7.14 2.84 13.69
C GLY A 65 -8.27 3.86 13.72
N THR A 66 -8.16 4.99 13.02
CA THR A 66 -9.18 6.05 12.98
C THR A 66 -9.97 6.03 11.68
N THR A 67 -11.17 6.64 11.67
CA THR A 67 -11.98 6.74 10.46
C THR A 67 -11.31 7.66 9.44
N GLU A 68 -10.83 8.82 9.89
CA GLU A 68 -10.10 9.80 9.09
C GLU A 68 -8.82 9.20 8.49
N GLY A 69 -8.09 8.42 9.29
CA GLY A 69 -6.92 7.67 8.84
C GLY A 69 -7.25 6.63 7.77
N ILE A 70 -8.34 5.90 7.93
CA ILE A 70 -8.79 4.90 6.95
C ILE A 70 -9.21 5.56 5.63
N ASP A 71 -9.89 6.70 5.70
CA ASP A 71 -10.31 7.45 4.52
C ASP A 71 -9.08 8.02 3.77
N ALA A 72 -8.14 8.62 4.49
CA ALA A 72 -6.86 9.07 3.91
C ALA A 72 -6.05 7.91 3.32
N LEU A 73 -6.03 6.75 3.99
CA LEU A 73 -5.39 5.56 3.46
C LEU A 73 -6.07 5.07 2.19
N ALA A 74 -7.40 5.19 2.07
CA ALA A 74 -8.12 4.76 0.89
C ALA A 74 -7.74 5.64 -0.31
N GLU A 75 -7.72 6.95 -0.10
CA GLU A 75 -7.28 7.93 -1.10
C GLU A 75 -5.81 7.69 -1.49
N PHE A 76 -4.93 7.47 -0.52
CA PHE A 76 -3.52 7.14 -0.78
C PHE A 76 -3.38 5.90 -1.67
N ILE A 77 -4.11 4.82 -1.38
CA ILE A 77 -4.05 3.59 -2.17
C ILE A 77 -4.60 3.79 -3.58
N GLU A 78 -5.67 4.55 -3.72
CA GLU A 78 -6.28 4.86 -5.01
C GLU A 78 -5.31 5.64 -5.91
N MET A 79 -4.69 6.68 -5.35
CA MET A 79 -3.80 7.59 -6.08
C MET A 79 -2.43 6.98 -6.37
N SER A 80 -1.85 6.27 -5.41
CA SER A 80 -0.50 5.70 -5.52
C SER A 80 -0.47 4.32 -6.18
N GLY A 81 -1.55 3.55 -6.03
CA GLY A 81 -1.54 2.13 -6.38
C GLY A 81 -0.76 1.25 -5.42
N ALA A 82 -0.35 1.76 -4.26
CA ALA A 82 0.26 0.97 -3.21
C ALA A 82 -0.62 -0.24 -2.85
N PHE A 83 0.01 -1.35 -2.46
CA PHE A 83 -0.65 -2.61 -2.13
C PHE A 83 -1.49 -3.24 -3.27
N THR A 84 -1.36 -2.78 -4.52
CA THR A 84 -1.88 -3.49 -5.70
C THR A 84 -0.85 -4.49 -6.22
N ARG A 85 -1.28 -5.49 -7.00
CA ARG A 85 -0.37 -6.47 -7.59
C ARG A 85 0.73 -5.84 -8.46
N SER A 86 0.44 -4.70 -9.09
CA SER A 86 1.36 -3.98 -9.98
C SER A 86 2.13 -2.85 -9.31
N GLY A 87 1.78 -2.46 -8.08
CA GLY A 87 2.28 -1.23 -7.46
C GLY A 87 1.91 0.03 -8.24
N LYS A 88 0.78 0.01 -8.96
CA LYS A 88 0.31 1.09 -9.83
C LYS A 88 -1.19 1.30 -9.66
N PRO A 89 -1.71 2.53 -9.88
CA PRO A 89 -3.14 2.81 -9.75
C PRO A 89 -3.98 1.86 -10.60
N ARG A 90 -5.16 1.51 -10.09
CA ARG A 90 -6.06 0.60 -10.82
C ARG A 90 -6.55 1.30 -12.08
N GLN A 91 -6.45 0.59 -13.20
CA GLN A 91 -7.07 1.04 -14.45
C GLN A 91 -8.59 0.92 -14.34
N SER A 92 -9.30 1.79 -15.05
CA SER A 92 -10.75 1.67 -15.19
C SER A 92 -11.10 0.30 -15.79
N PRO A 93 -12.11 -0.40 -15.24
CA PRO A 93 -12.51 -1.70 -15.79
C PRO A 93 -12.99 -1.53 -17.23
N GLU A 94 -12.38 -2.25 -18.15
CA GLU A 94 -12.93 -2.42 -19.50
C GLU A 94 -13.89 -3.63 -19.49
N PRO A 95 -15.06 -3.53 -20.14
CA PRO A 95 -15.96 -4.66 -20.26
C PRO A 95 -15.26 -5.82 -21.02
N PRO A 96 -15.41 -7.07 -20.57
CA PRO A 96 -14.79 -8.21 -21.24
C PRO A 96 -15.29 -8.32 -22.69
N GLN A 97 -14.36 -8.48 -23.62
CA GLN A 97 -14.70 -8.81 -25.01
C GLN A 97 -14.95 -10.32 -25.11
N TYR A 98 -16.22 -10.70 -25.23
CA TYR A 98 -16.61 -12.06 -25.57
C TYR A 98 -16.41 -12.27 -27.08
N LYS A 99 -15.63 -13.28 -27.46
CA LYS A 99 -15.49 -13.75 -28.85
C LYS A 99 -16.43 -14.93 -29.10
#